data_AF-A0A522TAG2-F1
#
_entry.id   AF-A0A522TAG2-F1
#
_cell.length_a   1.000
_cell.length_b   1.000
_cell.length_c   1.000
_cell.angle_alpha   90.00
_cell.angle_beta   90.00
_cell.angle_gamma   90.00
#
_symmetry.space_group_name_H-M   'P 1'
#
loop_
_entity.id
_entity.type
_entity.pdbx_description
1 polymer ?
#
loop_
_entity_poly.entity_id
_entity_poly.type
_entity_poly.pdbx_seq_one_letter_code
_entity_poly.pdbx_strand_id
1 'polypeptide(L)'
;MRAWCVLVGLILALGSAWGQGPTVEKTAPPRLTAPKPAAAARAMVAKHQNAWVLWLTAASEATIADMALSRHCLRTVPGCKEANPLLRGSALRAWTIDLSLTAAMALWSQRLERHHHRWWLLPLVALTAGHVIGAIIAGRMLKKQRRP
;
A
#
# COMPACT_ATOMS: atom_id res chain seq x y z
N MET A 1 6.42 -18.12 5.13
CA MET A 1 7.51 -17.12 5.16
C MET A 1 8.04 -16.74 3.78
N ARG A 2 8.06 -17.64 2.77
CA ARG A 2 8.62 -17.31 1.43
C ARG A 2 7.79 -16.31 0.59
N ALA A 3 6.47 -16.27 0.74
CA ALA A 3 5.61 -15.34 -0.01
C ALA A 3 5.78 -13.85 0.40
N TRP A 4 6.19 -13.58 1.64
CA TRP A 4 6.33 -12.22 2.18
C TRP A 4 7.58 -11.50 1.70
N CYS A 5 8.68 -12.23 1.45
CA CYS A 5 9.89 -11.63 0.85
C CYS A 5 9.65 -11.18 -0.59
N VAL A 6 8.77 -11.86 -1.32
CA VAL A 6 8.43 -11.50 -2.70
C VAL A 6 7.61 -10.21 -2.75
N LEU A 7 6.66 -10.02 -1.82
CA LEU A 7 5.82 -8.82 -1.78
C LEU A 7 6.60 -7.55 -1.38
N VAL A 8 7.46 -7.66 -0.35
CA VAL A 8 8.34 -6.55 0.08
C VAL A 8 9.42 -6.26 -0.96
N GLY A 9 9.93 -7.29 -1.64
CA GLY A 9 10.83 -7.15 -2.78
C GLY A 9 10.17 -6.41 -3.96
N LEU A 10 8.88 -6.69 -4.25
CA LEU A 10 8.14 -6.00 -5.31
C LEU A 10 7.91 -4.51 -4.99
N ILE A 11 7.59 -4.19 -3.73
CA ILE A 11 7.34 -2.81 -3.29
C ILE A 11 8.64 -1.98 -3.31
N LEU A 12 9.79 -2.57 -2.95
CA LEU A 12 11.10 -1.89 -3.03
C LEU A 12 11.65 -1.81 -4.47
N ALA A 13 11.38 -2.81 -5.31
CA ALA A 13 11.78 -2.80 -6.73
C ALA A 13 10.98 -1.78 -7.55
N LEU A 14 9.72 -1.52 -7.20
CA LEU A 14 8.90 -0.49 -7.88
C LEU A 14 9.33 0.94 -7.53
N GLY A 15 10.04 1.15 -6.42
CA GLY A 15 10.60 2.46 -6.04
C GLY A 15 11.86 2.86 -6.82
N SER A 16 12.59 1.90 -7.40
CA SER A 16 13.84 2.14 -8.14
C SER A 16 13.65 2.29 -9.66
N ALA A 17 12.45 2.01 -10.19
CA ALA A 17 12.13 2.15 -11.61
C ALA A 17 11.84 3.59 -12.08
N TRP A 18 11.94 4.59 -11.20
CA TRP A 18 11.68 6.00 -11.53
C TRP A 18 12.94 6.82 -11.89
N GLY A 19 14.12 6.19 -11.96
CA GLY A 19 15.40 6.91 -12.02
C GLY A 19 16.23 6.84 -13.32
N GLN A 20 15.89 6.00 -14.31
CA GLN A 20 16.71 5.87 -15.52
C GLN A 20 15.91 6.23 -16.77
N GLY A 21 16.09 7.47 -17.24
CA GLY A 21 15.69 7.85 -18.59
C GLY A 21 16.50 7.03 -19.61
N PRO A 22 15.89 6.60 -20.72
CA PRO A 22 16.60 5.82 -21.73
C PRO A 22 17.74 6.65 -22.33
N THR A 23 18.94 6.06 -22.41
CA THR A 23 20.05 6.58 -23.20
C THR A 23 19.60 6.66 -24.66
N VAL A 24 19.58 7.87 -25.19
CA VAL A 24 19.20 8.15 -26.58
C VAL A 24 20.30 7.60 -27.49
N GLU A 25 20.12 6.38 -27.96
CA GLU A 25 20.82 5.87 -29.13
C GLU A 25 20.30 6.62 -30.36
N LYS A 26 21.22 7.20 -31.11
CA LYS A 26 20.96 8.15 -32.20
C LYS A 26 20.56 7.39 -33.48
N THR A 27 19.45 6.66 -33.43
CA THR A 27 18.82 6.03 -34.59
C THR A 27 17.72 6.95 -35.10
N ALA A 28 17.62 7.12 -36.42
CA ALA A 28 16.65 8.03 -37.05
C ALA A 28 15.23 7.83 -36.46
N PRO A 29 14.50 8.92 -36.13
CA PRO A 29 13.28 8.80 -35.36
C PRO A 29 12.24 8.00 -36.17
N PRO A 30 11.68 6.91 -35.61
CA PRO A 30 10.47 6.37 -36.18
C PRO A 30 9.44 7.50 -36.21
N ARG A 31 8.74 7.68 -37.34
CA ARG A 31 7.61 8.60 -37.44
C ARG A 31 6.54 8.15 -36.43
N LEU A 32 6.62 8.66 -35.21
CA LEU A 32 5.60 8.54 -34.20
C LEU A 32 4.41 9.38 -34.68
N THR A 33 3.43 8.73 -35.30
CA THR A 33 2.12 9.35 -35.50
C THR A 33 1.59 9.70 -34.12
N ALA A 34 1.40 11.00 -33.85
CA ALA A 34 0.89 11.46 -32.57
C ALA A 34 -0.39 10.69 -32.25
N PRO A 35 -0.49 10.03 -31.07
CA PRO A 35 -1.69 9.28 -30.72
C PRO A 35 -2.88 10.23 -30.75
N LYS A 36 -3.95 9.80 -31.41
CA LYS A 36 -5.21 10.56 -31.50
C LYS A 36 -5.60 10.99 -30.07
N PRO A 37 -5.99 12.25 -29.81
CA PRO A 37 -6.20 12.77 -28.46
C PRO A 37 -7.13 11.90 -27.60
N ALA A 38 -8.12 11.22 -28.21
CA ALA A 38 -8.98 10.25 -27.53
C ALA A 38 -8.25 8.98 -27.04
N ALA A 39 -7.24 8.49 -27.76
CA ALA A 39 -6.44 7.33 -27.36
C ALA A 39 -5.47 7.68 -26.21
N ALA A 40 -4.86 8.87 -26.27
CA ALA A 40 -4.01 9.37 -25.18
C ALA A 40 -4.79 9.60 -23.87
N ALA A 41 -6.00 10.17 -23.97
CA ALA A 41 -6.89 10.35 -22.81
C ALA A 41 -7.32 9.00 -22.19
N ARG A 42 -7.69 8.01 -23.02
CA ARG A 42 -8.05 6.65 -22.55
C ARG A 42 -6.88 5.94 -21.87
N ALA A 43 -5.67 6.05 -22.42
CA ALA A 43 -4.47 5.47 -21.82
C ALA A 43 -4.14 6.08 -20.45
N MET A 44 -4.30 7.40 -20.29
CA MET A 44 -4.16 8.05 -18.98
C MET A 44 -5.22 7.56 -17.99
N VAL A 45 -6.50 7.54 -18.36
CA VAL A 45 -7.58 7.06 -17.47
C VAL A 45 -7.32 5.61 -17.02
N ALA A 46 -6.92 4.73 -17.95
CA ALA A 46 -6.60 3.34 -17.63
C ALA A 46 -5.39 3.20 -16.68
N LYS A 47 -4.33 4.00 -16.87
CA LYS A 47 -3.16 4.01 -15.98
C LYS A 47 -3.52 4.44 -14.56
N HIS A 48 -4.37 5.47 -14.43
CA HIS A 48 -4.84 5.95 -13.13
C HIS A 48 -5.75 4.92 -12.44
N GLN A 49 -6.68 4.29 -13.17
CA GLN A 49 -7.52 3.21 -12.63
C GLN A 49 -6.71 2.02 -12.11
N ASN A 50 -5.71 1.56 -12.86
CA ASN A 50 -4.88 0.43 -12.44
C ASN A 50 -4.07 0.76 -11.18
N ALA A 51 -3.53 1.98 -11.08
CA ALA A 51 -2.84 2.44 -9.89
C ALA A 51 -3.77 2.47 -8.67
N TRP A 52 -5.00 2.99 -8.83
CA TRP A 52 -6.01 3.02 -7.78
C TRP A 52 -6.37 1.64 -7.26
N VAL A 53 -6.69 0.71 -8.15
CA VAL A 53 -7.03 -0.67 -7.78
C VAL A 53 -5.86 -1.30 -7.04
N LEU A 54 -4.64 -1.19 -7.58
CA LEU A 54 -3.44 -1.76 -6.95
C LEU A 54 -3.23 -1.24 -5.52
N TRP A 55 -3.30 0.09 -5.32
CA TRP A 55 -3.05 0.68 -4.01
C TRP A 55 -4.17 0.39 -3.00
N LEU A 56 -5.43 0.39 -3.44
CA LEU A 56 -6.56 0.02 -2.57
C LEU A 56 -6.49 -1.43 -2.14
N THR A 57 -6.16 -2.34 -3.05
CA THR A 57 -5.97 -3.76 -2.74
C THR A 57 -4.77 -3.94 -1.80
N ALA A 58 -3.64 -3.31 -2.07
CA ALA A 58 -2.45 -3.40 -1.22
C ALA A 58 -2.69 -2.84 0.19
N ALA A 59 -3.35 -1.67 0.31
CA ALA A 59 -3.74 -1.10 1.59
C ALA A 59 -4.66 -2.06 2.35
N SER A 60 -5.69 -2.60 1.68
CA SER A 60 -6.61 -3.56 2.27
C SER A 60 -5.90 -4.80 2.77
N GLU A 61 -5.04 -5.44 1.97
CA GLU A 61 -4.30 -6.63 2.43
C GLU A 61 -3.36 -6.33 3.60
N ALA A 62 -2.66 -5.20 3.58
CA ALA A 62 -1.78 -4.78 4.67
C ALA A 62 -2.56 -4.59 5.98
N THR A 63 -3.71 -3.91 5.92
CA THR A 63 -4.67 -3.78 7.01
C THR A 63 -5.07 -5.14 7.58
N ILE A 64 -5.48 -6.08 6.71
CA ILE A 64 -5.99 -7.39 7.13
C ILE A 64 -4.89 -8.16 7.86
N ALA A 65 -3.68 -8.15 7.30
CA ALA A 65 -2.53 -8.80 7.88
C ALA A 65 -2.15 -8.22 9.25
N ASP A 66 -2.12 -6.89 9.36
CA ASP A 66 -1.81 -6.17 10.59
C ASP A 66 -2.83 -6.51 11.70
N MET A 67 -4.13 -6.43 11.39
CA MET A 67 -5.19 -6.84 12.33
C MET A 67 -5.10 -8.30 12.75
N ALA A 68 -4.87 -9.22 11.80
CA ALA A 68 -4.74 -10.64 12.11
C ALA A 68 -3.54 -10.89 13.05
N LEU A 69 -2.42 -10.21 12.80
CA LEU A 69 -1.20 -10.36 13.57
C LEU A 69 -1.30 -9.76 14.98
N SER A 70 -1.85 -8.54 15.10
CA SER A 70 -2.14 -7.90 16.38
C SER A 70 -3.07 -8.74 17.24
N ARG A 71 -4.17 -9.25 16.65
CA ARG A 71 -5.11 -10.12 17.36
C ARG A 71 -4.51 -11.47 17.73
N HIS A 72 -3.59 -12.00 16.93
CA HIS A 72 -2.86 -13.22 17.28
C HIS A 72 -1.95 -12.95 18.47
N CYS A 73 -1.14 -11.88 18.43
CA CYS A 73 -0.25 -11.49 19.52
C CYS A 73 -1.00 -11.29 20.85
N LEU A 74 -2.10 -10.53 20.83
CA LEU A 74 -2.95 -10.30 22.01
C LEU A 74 -3.52 -11.58 22.62
N ARG A 75 -3.73 -12.63 21.80
CA ARG A 75 -4.29 -13.91 22.25
C ARG A 75 -3.24 -14.92 22.69
N THR A 76 -2.06 -14.92 22.07
CA THR A 76 -1.08 -16.01 22.25
C THR A 76 0.15 -15.61 23.05
N VAL A 77 0.44 -14.32 23.19
CA VAL A 77 1.67 -13.85 23.85
C VAL A 77 1.33 -13.15 25.17
N PRO A 78 1.71 -13.74 26.32
CA PRO A 78 1.62 -13.06 27.61
C PRO A 78 2.38 -11.74 27.58
N GLY A 79 1.72 -10.66 27.99
CA GLY A 79 2.32 -9.32 28.00
C GLY A 79 2.39 -8.61 26.64
N CYS A 80 1.78 -9.17 25.58
CA CYS A 80 1.59 -8.41 24.34
C CYS A 80 0.73 -7.18 24.60
N LYS A 81 1.27 -5.99 24.32
CA LYS A 81 0.56 -4.71 24.45
C LYS A 81 0.29 -4.16 23.05
N GLU A 82 -0.98 -4.13 22.69
CA GLU A 82 -1.44 -3.41 21.51
C GLU A 82 -1.51 -1.92 21.85
N ALA A 83 -0.76 -1.11 21.11
CA ALA A 83 -0.67 0.33 21.34
C ALA A 83 -1.98 1.03 20.95
N ASN A 84 -2.73 0.45 20.00
CA ASN A 84 -4.03 0.96 19.61
C ASN A 84 -5.13 0.42 20.55
N PRO A 85 -5.67 1.24 21.49
CA PRO A 85 -6.74 0.79 22.38
C PRO A 85 -8.01 0.40 21.60
N LEU A 86 -8.19 0.88 20.36
CA LEU A 86 -9.32 0.54 19.51
C LEU A 86 -9.30 -0.91 19.03
N LEU A 87 -8.11 -1.53 19.00
CA LEU A 87 -7.92 -2.95 18.67
C LEU A 87 -8.12 -3.86 19.89
N ARG A 88 -8.15 -3.29 21.11
CA ARG A 88 -8.50 -4.00 22.35
C ARG A 88 -10.02 -4.13 22.45
N GLY A 89 -10.59 -5.03 21.66
CA GLY A 89 -12.04 -5.25 21.63
C GLY A 89 -12.48 -6.32 20.63
N SER A 90 -13.75 -6.26 20.22
CA SER A 90 -14.31 -7.17 19.23
C SER A 90 -13.60 -7.03 17.87
N ALA A 91 -13.51 -8.13 17.12
CA ALA A 91 -12.96 -8.09 15.75
C ALA A 91 -13.72 -7.08 14.90
N LEU A 92 -15.05 -7.12 14.99
CA LEU A 92 -15.92 -6.25 14.24
C LEU A 92 -15.57 -4.76 14.45
N ARG A 93 -15.34 -4.33 15.69
CA ARG A 93 -14.99 -2.93 15.99
C ARG A 93 -13.66 -2.52 15.35
N ALA A 94 -12.65 -3.38 15.41
CA ALA A 94 -11.36 -3.14 14.75
C ALA A 94 -11.53 -2.99 13.23
N TRP A 95 -12.27 -3.91 12.61
CA TRP A 95 -12.57 -3.86 11.18
C TRP A 95 -13.34 -2.62 10.77
N THR A 96 -14.35 -2.21 11.54
CA THR A 96 -15.13 -1.01 11.23
C THR A 96 -14.27 0.24 11.23
N ILE A 97 -13.39 0.37 12.23
CA ILE A 97 -12.50 1.54 12.33
C ILE A 97 -11.52 1.57 11.17
N ASP A 98 -10.92 0.42 10.84
CA ASP A 98 -9.92 0.35 9.79
C ASP A 98 -10.51 0.56 8.39
N LEU A 99 -11.66 -0.07 8.10
CA LEU A 99 -12.39 0.16 6.85
C LEU A 99 -12.81 1.63 6.72
N SER A 100 -13.23 2.26 7.82
CA SER A 100 -13.59 3.68 7.81
C SER A 100 -12.37 4.56 7.54
N LEU A 101 -11.22 4.24 8.12
CA LEU A 101 -9.97 4.96 7.90
C LEU A 101 -9.47 4.80 6.46
N THR A 102 -9.47 3.57 5.94
CA THR A 102 -9.09 3.26 4.57
C THR A 102 -10.00 3.99 3.57
N ALA A 103 -11.31 3.98 3.80
CA ALA A 103 -12.27 4.73 2.99
C ALA A 103 -12.02 6.24 3.04
N ALA A 104 -11.75 6.81 4.22
CA ALA A 104 -11.43 8.23 4.37
C ALA A 104 -10.14 8.60 3.60
N MET A 105 -9.10 7.77 3.68
CA MET A 105 -7.85 7.98 2.96
C MET A 105 -8.03 7.85 1.44
N ALA A 106 -8.87 6.91 0.99
CA ALA A 106 -9.23 6.78 -0.42
C ALA A 106 -9.99 8.02 -0.93
N LEU A 107 -10.98 8.49 -0.18
CA LEU A 107 -11.72 9.71 -0.53
C LEU A 107 -10.82 10.94 -0.56
N TRP A 108 -9.88 11.05 0.38
CA TRP A 108 -8.91 12.15 0.41
C TRP A 108 -7.95 12.07 -0.79
N SER A 109 -7.39 10.90 -1.08
CA SER A 109 -6.56 10.66 -2.26
C SER A 109 -7.31 11.02 -3.55
N GLN A 110 -8.60 10.67 -3.64
CA GLN A 110 -9.44 10.99 -4.80
C GLN A 110 -9.68 12.50 -4.90
N ARG A 111 -9.90 13.18 -3.78
CA ARG A 111 -10.03 14.64 -3.75
C ARG A 111 -8.73 15.32 -4.22
N LEU A 112 -7.57 14.85 -3.78
CA LEU A 112 -6.27 15.38 -4.21
C LEU A 112 -6.02 15.16 -5.70
N GLU A 113 -6.42 14.00 -6.23
CA GLU A 113 -6.32 13.70 -7.66
C GLU A 113 -7.18 14.65 -8.48
N ARG A 114 -8.44 14.90 -8.07
CA ARG A 114 -9.34 15.86 -8.74
C ARG A 114 -8.79 17.29 -8.75
N HIS A 115 -7.99 17.66 -7.76
CA HIS A 115 -7.31 18.97 -7.69
C HIS A 115 -5.91 18.96 -8.35
N HIS A 116 -5.56 17.92 -9.10
CA HIS A 116 -4.28 17.77 -9.81
C HIS A 116 -3.04 17.89 -8.93
N HIS A 117 -3.14 17.56 -7.63
CA HIS A 117 -1.97 17.50 -6.77
C HIS A 117 -1.08 16.31 -7.15
N ARG A 118 0.21 16.57 -7.39
CA ARG A 118 1.20 15.53 -7.74
C ARG A 118 1.37 14.43 -6.68
N TRP A 119 0.90 14.69 -5.46
CA TRP A 119 1.06 13.84 -4.28
C TRP A 119 -0.25 13.16 -3.88
N TRP A 120 -1.18 13.01 -4.83
CA TRP A 120 -2.51 12.45 -4.56
C TRP A 120 -2.45 11.02 -4.00
N LEU A 121 -1.45 10.22 -4.38
CA LEU A 121 -1.23 8.87 -3.86
C LEU A 121 -0.65 8.84 -2.43
N LEU A 122 -0.09 9.95 -1.95
CA LEU A 122 0.64 9.99 -0.68
C LEU A 122 -0.17 9.44 0.52
N PRO A 123 -1.48 9.75 0.67
CA PRO A 123 -2.28 9.18 1.76
C PRO A 123 -2.33 7.65 1.72
N LEU A 124 -2.62 7.05 0.55
CA LEU A 124 -2.69 5.60 0.41
C LEU A 124 -1.34 4.94 0.66
N VAL A 125 -0.26 5.50 0.09
CA VAL A 125 1.10 5.00 0.31
C VAL A 125 1.48 5.05 1.79
N ALA A 126 1.18 6.16 2.48
CA ALA A 126 1.47 6.32 3.90
C ALA A 126 0.69 5.31 4.76
N LEU A 127 -0.59 5.08 4.44
CA LEU A 127 -1.42 4.09 5.12
C LEU A 127 -0.85 2.68 4.96
N THR A 128 -0.55 2.26 3.72
CA THR A 128 0.03 0.93 3.45
C THR A 128 1.37 0.76 4.15
N ALA A 129 2.25 1.77 4.09
CA ALA A 129 3.55 1.73 4.77
C ALA A 129 3.40 1.60 6.30
N GLY A 130 2.44 2.32 6.89
CA GLY A 130 2.13 2.23 8.31
C GLY A 130 1.78 0.80 8.75
N HIS A 131 0.85 0.15 8.05
CA HIS A 131 0.46 -1.23 8.35
C HIS A 131 1.61 -2.23 8.14
N VAL A 132 2.42 -2.06 7.10
CA VAL A 132 3.59 -2.94 6.87
C VAL A 132 4.60 -2.82 8.02
N ILE A 133 4.88 -1.60 8.48
CA ILE A 133 5.78 -1.36 9.61
C ILE A 133 5.20 -1.98 10.89
N GLY A 134 3.89 -1.79 11.15
CA GLY A 134 3.17 -2.39 12.27
C GLY A 134 3.32 -3.92 12.28
N ALA A 135 3.04 -4.56 11.14
CA ALA A 135 3.16 -6.00 10.98
C ALA A 135 4.60 -6.51 11.22
N ILE A 136 5.62 -5.79 10.75
CA ILE A 136 7.03 -6.15 10.99
C ILE A 136 7.37 -6.08 12.48
N ILE A 137 6.93 -5.02 13.18
CA ILE A 137 7.19 -4.83 14.61
C ILE A 137 6.51 -5.96 15.41
N ALA A 138 5.23 -6.22 15.15
CA ALA A 138 4.49 -7.31 15.78
C ALA A 138 5.13 -8.68 15.50
N GLY A 139 5.56 -8.94 14.27
CA GLY A 139 6.26 -10.18 13.90
C GLY A 139 7.58 -10.37 14.64
N ARG A 140 8.34 -9.28 14.84
CA ARG A 140 9.58 -9.30 15.65
C ARG A 140 9.30 -9.60 17.11
N MET A 141 8.25 -9.03 17.69
CA MET A 141 7.83 -9.32 19.07
C MET A 141 7.44 -10.79 19.26
N LEU A 142 6.64 -11.35 18.35
CA LEU A 142 6.29 -12.77 18.36
C LEU A 142 7.51 -13.69 18.29
N LYS A 143 8.51 -13.34 17.46
CA LYS A 143 9.74 -14.12 17.34
C LYS A 143 10.60 -14.05 18.60
N LYS A 144 10.67 -12.89 19.26
CA LYS A 144 11.44 -12.71 20.50
C LYS A 144 10.89 -13.57 21.64
N GLN A 145 9.56 -13.70 21.72
CA GLN A 145 8.87 -14.47 22.78
C GLN A 145 8.91 -16.00 22.58
N ARG A 146 9.23 -16.49 21.38
CA ARG A 146 9.40 -17.93 21.12
C ARG A 146 10.81 -18.46 21.39
N ARG A 147 11.77 -17.59 21.72
CA ARG A 147 13.11 -18.06 22.08
C ARG A 147 13.12 -18.40 23.57
N PRO A 148 13.43 -19.66 23.95
CA PRO A 148 13.55 -20.07 25.34
C PRO A 148 14.70 -19.33 26.04
#